data_AF-A0A2V5QV61-F1
#
_entry.id   AF-A0A2V5QV61-F1
#
_cell.length_a   1.000
_cell.length_b   1.000
_cell.length_c   1.000
_cell.angle_alpha   90.00
_cell.angle_beta   90.00
_cell.angle_gamma   90.00
#
_symmetry.space_group_name_H-M   'P 1'
#
loop_
_entity.id
_entity.type
_entity.pdbx_description
1 polymer ?
#
loop_
_entity_poly.entity_id
_entity_poly.type
_entity_poly.pdbx_seq_one_letter_code
_entity_poly.pdbx_strand_id
1 'polypeptide(L)'
;MERSHSLTTQKAAATRPTVLMRSLAIPRDDNTANGDSALSSNTSGFRNTATGAGTLFGNTTGPANTAYGFKALTNNTIGGTNTANGYQALASNTTGTGNTAVGNGALNANTTGGNNIALGVAAGSSVTTANNVIAIGSAGADVSDSCYIDNIHGATIDPATALAVGVDASGKLGTTASSRRFKHDIKPMDKSSEALLALKPVTFHKNDAKETPQFGLIAEEVEEVNHDLVVRDKKGEC
;
A
#
# COMPACT_ATOMS: atom_id res chain seq x y z
N MET A 1 93.40 -18.11 -41.85
CA MET A 1 92.21 -17.85 -42.69
C MET A 1 90.99 -18.00 -41.80
N GLU A 2 90.55 -16.87 -41.26
CA GLU A 2 89.34 -16.73 -40.47
C GLU A 2 88.11 -16.98 -41.35
N ARG A 3 87.12 -17.71 -40.81
CA ARG A 3 85.72 -17.54 -41.21
C ARG A 3 84.88 -17.40 -39.95
N SER A 4 84.65 -16.12 -39.62
CA SER A 4 83.74 -15.62 -38.60
C SER A 4 82.33 -16.21 -38.76
N HIS A 5 81.81 -16.81 -37.69
CA HIS A 5 80.40 -17.08 -37.51
C HIS A 5 79.74 -15.82 -36.91
N SER A 6 79.00 -15.08 -37.72
CA SER A 6 78.12 -14.00 -37.24
C SER A 6 76.70 -14.55 -37.12
N LEU A 7 76.26 -14.78 -35.88
CA LEU A 7 74.86 -15.06 -35.55
C LEU A 7 74.05 -13.77 -35.70
N THR A 8 73.23 -13.70 -36.74
CA THR A 8 72.24 -12.63 -36.90
C THR A 8 71.03 -12.93 -36.02
N THR A 9 70.95 -12.29 -34.85
CA THR A 9 69.80 -12.41 -33.94
C THR A 9 68.60 -11.66 -34.53
N GLN A 10 67.71 -12.38 -35.21
CA GLN A 10 66.45 -11.83 -35.70
C GLN A 10 65.49 -11.66 -34.51
N LYS A 11 65.36 -10.43 -34.02
CA LYS A 11 64.45 -10.05 -32.94
C LYS A 11 63.02 -10.14 -33.46
N ALA A 12 62.37 -11.29 -33.30
CA ALA A 12 60.96 -11.47 -33.59
C ALA A 12 60.14 -10.55 -32.68
N ALA A 13 59.63 -9.45 -33.24
CA ALA A 13 58.62 -8.63 -32.60
C ALA A 13 57.32 -9.44 -32.56
N ALA A 14 57.08 -10.14 -31.44
CA ALA A 14 55.80 -10.76 -31.17
C ALA A 14 54.74 -9.66 -31.05
N THR A 15 53.98 -9.42 -32.12
CA THR A 15 52.76 -8.65 -32.06
C THR A 15 51.80 -9.40 -31.15
N ARG A 16 51.72 -8.99 -29.88
CA ARG A 16 50.70 -9.50 -28.96
C ARG A 16 49.34 -9.23 -29.62
N PRO A 17 48.44 -10.22 -29.72
CA PRO A 17 47.07 -9.92 -30.11
C PRO A 17 46.51 -9.00 -29.03
N THR A 18 46.27 -7.74 -29.40
CA THR A 18 45.50 -6.82 -28.57
C THR A 18 44.08 -7.36 -28.56
N VAL A 19 43.78 -8.26 -27.62
CA VAL A 19 42.40 -8.54 -27.26
C VAL A 19 41.89 -7.24 -26.68
N LEU A 20 41.08 -6.52 -27.46
CA LEU A 20 40.30 -5.41 -26.97
C LEU A 20 39.35 -6.00 -25.92
N MET A 21 39.78 -6.04 -24.66
CA MET A 21 38.89 -6.15 -23.52
C MET A 21 38.03 -4.90 -23.56
N ARG A 22 36.94 -4.94 -24.34
CA ARG A 22 35.77 -4.14 -24.01
C ARG A 22 35.44 -4.56 -22.58
N SER A 23 35.65 -3.68 -21.62
CA SER A 23 35.14 -3.85 -20.28
C SER A 23 33.62 -3.91 -20.39
N LEU A 24 33.09 -5.11 -20.61
CA LEU A 24 31.70 -5.39 -20.37
C LEU A 24 31.57 -5.23 -18.85
N ALA A 25 31.05 -4.09 -18.41
CA ALA A 25 30.63 -3.96 -17.03
C ALA A 25 29.64 -5.10 -16.79
N ILE A 26 30.05 -6.16 -16.08
CA ILE A 26 29.12 -7.18 -15.60
C ILE A 26 28.20 -6.40 -14.67
N PRO A 27 26.90 -6.24 -14.99
CA PRO A 27 25.96 -5.61 -14.07
C PRO A 27 26.06 -6.36 -12.74
N ARG A 28 26.28 -5.65 -11.63
CA ARG A 28 26.23 -6.30 -10.31
C ARG A 28 24.78 -6.59 -10.00
N ASP A 29 24.38 -7.81 -10.32
CA ASP A 29 23.10 -8.34 -9.92
C ASP A 29 23.22 -8.80 -8.46
N ASP A 30 23.00 -7.87 -7.53
CA ASP A 30 23.05 -8.11 -6.07
C ASP A 30 21.85 -8.98 -5.60
N ASN A 31 21.67 -10.16 -6.20
CA ASN A 31 20.54 -11.06 -5.94
C ASN A 31 20.96 -12.21 -5.00
N THR A 32 20.06 -12.59 -4.09
CA THR A 32 20.19 -13.79 -3.26
C THR A 32 19.08 -14.77 -3.60
N ALA A 33 19.43 -15.99 -4.00
CA ALA A 33 18.47 -17.05 -4.33
C ALA A 33 18.77 -18.33 -3.52
N ASN A 34 17.83 -18.77 -2.70
CA ASN A 34 17.93 -19.99 -1.91
C ASN A 34 16.63 -20.81 -2.00
N GLY A 35 16.63 -21.86 -2.81
CA GLY A 35 15.48 -22.74 -3.02
C GLY A 35 15.43 -23.23 -4.47
N ASP A 36 14.75 -24.35 -4.69
CA ASP A 36 14.55 -24.87 -6.05
C ASP A 36 13.83 -23.83 -6.92
N SER A 37 14.37 -23.58 -8.12
CA SER A 37 13.81 -22.65 -9.11
C SER A 37 13.64 -21.19 -8.63
N ALA A 38 14.30 -20.77 -7.54
CA ALA A 38 14.26 -19.39 -7.08
C ALA A 38 14.96 -18.46 -8.09
N LEU A 39 14.30 -17.36 -8.49
CA LEU A 39 14.80 -16.37 -9.48
C LEU A 39 15.18 -16.94 -10.87
N SER A 40 14.68 -18.12 -11.27
CA SER A 40 15.15 -18.78 -12.50
C SER A 40 14.87 -18.04 -13.81
N SER A 41 13.83 -17.18 -13.87
CA SER A 41 13.54 -16.37 -15.06
C SER A 41 14.14 -14.96 -15.04
N ASN A 42 14.95 -14.62 -14.02
CA ASN A 42 15.50 -13.28 -13.87
C ASN A 42 16.54 -12.96 -14.94
N THR A 43 16.26 -11.96 -15.78
CA THR A 43 17.14 -11.54 -16.88
C THR A 43 17.94 -10.28 -16.54
N SER A 44 17.31 -9.26 -15.94
CA SER A 44 17.99 -8.00 -15.58
C SER A 44 17.52 -7.37 -14.26
N GLY A 45 16.68 -8.07 -13.48
CA GLY A 45 16.30 -7.63 -12.14
C GLY A 45 17.49 -7.74 -11.17
N PHE A 46 17.64 -6.74 -10.30
CA PHE A 46 18.75 -6.64 -9.34
C PHE A 46 18.23 -6.38 -7.91
N ARG A 47 19.04 -6.67 -6.90
CA ARG A 47 18.72 -6.48 -5.46
C ARG A 47 17.51 -7.29 -4.98
N ASN A 48 17.28 -8.46 -5.57
CA ASN A 48 16.21 -9.37 -5.18
C ASN A 48 16.70 -10.38 -4.14
N THR A 49 15.92 -10.61 -3.08
CA THR A 49 16.13 -11.71 -2.12
C THR A 49 15.00 -12.70 -2.26
N ALA A 50 15.30 -13.95 -2.64
CA ALA A 50 14.35 -15.03 -2.83
C ALA A 50 14.75 -16.23 -1.97
N THR A 51 13.92 -16.59 -0.99
CA THR A 51 14.13 -17.78 -0.15
C THR A 51 12.88 -18.65 -0.13
N GLY A 52 12.99 -19.89 -0.59
CA GLY A 52 11.88 -20.83 -0.79
C GLY A 52 11.85 -21.38 -2.21
N ALA A 53 11.21 -22.55 -2.39
CA ALA A 53 11.06 -23.12 -3.73
C ALA A 53 10.02 -22.33 -4.56
N GLY A 54 10.35 -22.05 -5.82
CA GLY A 54 9.54 -21.28 -6.76
C GLY A 54 9.38 -19.79 -6.39
N THR A 55 10.15 -19.29 -5.43
CA THR A 55 10.08 -17.89 -5.00
C THR A 55 10.67 -16.97 -6.08
N LEU A 56 9.94 -15.92 -6.46
CA LEU A 56 10.33 -15.01 -7.56
C LEU A 56 10.64 -15.74 -8.90
N PHE A 57 10.04 -16.91 -9.14
CA PHE A 57 10.30 -17.74 -10.32
C PHE A 57 10.18 -16.96 -11.63
N GLY A 58 9.06 -16.26 -11.83
CA GLY A 58 8.74 -15.53 -13.05
C GLY A 58 9.37 -14.14 -13.18
N ASN A 59 10.18 -13.69 -12.22
CA ASN A 59 10.76 -12.33 -12.24
C ASN A 59 11.67 -12.20 -13.44
N THR A 60 11.47 -11.21 -14.31
CA THR A 60 12.33 -10.97 -15.47
C THR A 60 13.19 -9.74 -15.23
N THR A 61 12.58 -8.58 -15.00
CA THR A 61 13.30 -7.29 -14.85
C THR A 61 13.01 -6.56 -13.54
N GLY A 62 12.08 -7.06 -12.72
CA GLY A 62 11.68 -6.43 -11.45
C GLY A 62 12.83 -6.33 -10.44
N PRO A 63 13.16 -5.11 -9.94
CA PRO A 63 14.23 -4.92 -8.96
C PRO A 63 13.72 -4.84 -7.52
N ALA A 64 14.63 -5.06 -6.57
CA ALA A 64 14.43 -4.78 -5.14
C ALA A 64 13.25 -5.51 -4.48
N ASN A 65 12.94 -6.73 -4.91
CA ASN A 65 11.92 -7.56 -4.27
C ASN A 65 12.53 -8.41 -3.13
N THR A 66 11.81 -8.53 -2.01
CA THR A 66 12.16 -9.43 -0.90
C THR A 66 11.06 -10.46 -0.73
N ALA A 67 11.37 -11.73 -0.93
CA ALA A 67 10.41 -12.81 -0.94
C ALA A 67 10.90 -13.99 -0.10
N TYR A 68 10.09 -14.41 0.88
CA TYR A 68 10.33 -15.55 1.75
C TYR A 68 9.09 -16.45 1.80
N GLY A 69 9.26 -17.73 1.47
CA GLY A 69 8.19 -18.73 1.50
C GLY A 69 7.96 -19.38 0.13
N PHE A 70 7.42 -20.60 0.15
CA PHE A 70 7.11 -21.36 -1.07
C PHE A 70 6.19 -20.58 -1.99
N LYS A 71 6.63 -20.38 -3.25
CA LYS A 71 5.92 -19.63 -4.30
C LYS A 71 5.53 -18.18 -3.94
N ALA A 72 6.21 -17.56 -2.97
CA ALA A 72 6.06 -16.12 -2.75
C ALA A 72 6.52 -15.34 -4.00
N LEU A 73 5.71 -14.38 -4.47
CA LEU A 73 5.96 -13.60 -5.69
C LEU A 73 6.26 -14.44 -6.95
N THR A 74 5.72 -15.67 -7.05
CA THR A 74 6.08 -16.62 -8.11
C THR A 74 5.82 -16.12 -9.53
N ASN A 75 4.77 -15.31 -9.76
CA ASN A 75 4.40 -14.82 -11.10
C ASN A 75 4.85 -13.37 -11.36
N ASN A 76 5.61 -12.75 -10.45
CA ASN A 76 6.07 -11.37 -10.62
C ASN A 76 6.93 -11.29 -11.87
N THR A 77 6.65 -10.41 -12.83
CA THR A 77 7.44 -10.29 -14.07
C THR A 77 8.33 -9.06 -14.00
N ILE A 78 7.74 -7.88 -13.90
CA ILE A 78 8.45 -6.59 -13.90
C ILE A 78 8.23 -5.78 -12.61
N GLY A 79 7.32 -6.22 -11.74
CA GLY A 79 7.03 -5.55 -10.48
C GLY A 79 8.27 -5.43 -9.60
N GLY A 80 8.52 -4.26 -9.05
CA GLY A 80 9.65 -3.98 -8.16
C GLY A 80 9.22 -3.55 -6.77
N THR A 81 10.18 -3.54 -5.85
CA THR A 81 10.00 -3.05 -4.46
C THR A 81 8.87 -3.75 -3.69
N ASN A 82 8.61 -5.03 -3.96
CA ASN A 82 7.63 -5.80 -3.23
C ASN A 82 8.27 -6.59 -2.07
N THR A 83 7.58 -6.69 -0.94
CA THR A 83 7.91 -7.57 0.18
C THR A 83 6.84 -8.63 0.32
N ALA A 84 7.19 -9.91 0.18
CA ALA A 84 6.28 -11.05 0.33
C ALA A 84 6.85 -12.06 1.34
N ASN A 85 6.22 -12.20 2.49
CA ASN A 85 6.62 -13.17 3.51
C ASN A 85 5.45 -14.11 3.83
N GLY A 86 5.52 -15.34 3.33
CA GLY A 86 4.51 -16.37 3.55
C GLY A 86 4.36 -17.30 2.35
N TYR A 87 3.76 -18.47 2.59
CA TYR A 87 3.36 -19.38 1.51
C TYR A 87 2.40 -18.65 0.56
N GLN A 88 2.75 -18.58 -0.72
CA GLN A 88 1.98 -17.92 -1.78
C GLN A 88 1.61 -16.44 -1.53
N ALA A 89 2.37 -15.73 -0.68
CA ALA A 89 2.20 -14.28 -0.56
C ALA A 89 2.52 -13.60 -1.90
N LEU A 90 1.63 -12.71 -2.36
CA LEU A 90 1.73 -12.03 -3.67
C LEU A 90 1.93 -12.98 -4.88
N ALA A 91 1.44 -14.21 -4.81
CA ALA A 91 1.72 -15.23 -5.82
C ALA A 91 1.31 -14.85 -7.25
N SER A 92 0.21 -14.11 -7.43
CA SER A 92 -0.30 -13.69 -8.74
C SER A 92 0.20 -12.33 -9.22
N ASN A 93 1.04 -11.64 -8.45
CA ASN A 93 1.52 -10.32 -8.82
C ASN A 93 2.30 -10.44 -10.13
N THR A 94 2.04 -9.56 -11.10
CA THR A 94 2.77 -9.54 -12.38
C THR A 94 3.54 -8.23 -12.51
N THR A 95 2.85 -7.10 -12.41
CA THR A 95 3.45 -5.76 -12.61
C THR A 95 3.30 -4.84 -11.39
N GLY A 96 2.51 -5.23 -10.38
CA GLY A 96 2.31 -4.43 -9.17
C GLY A 96 3.62 -4.13 -8.45
N THR A 97 3.76 -2.92 -7.93
CA THR A 97 4.96 -2.42 -7.27
C THR A 97 4.67 -1.91 -5.87
N GLY A 98 5.67 -1.98 -4.99
CA GLY A 98 5.57 -1.36 -3.65
C GLY A 98 4.62 -2.09 -2.69
N ASN A 99 4.26 -3.34 -2.96
CA ASN A 99 3.34 -4.09 -2.11
C ASN A 99 4.08 -4.74 -0.93
N THR A 100 3.44 -4.77 0.24
CA THR A 100 3.90 -5.52 1.42
C THR A 100 2.85 -6.55 1.79
N ALA A 101 3.16 -7.83 1.66
CA ALA A 101 2.30 -8.95 2.00
C ALA A 101 2.99 -9.86 3.02
N VAL A 102 2.43 -9.95 4.22
CA VAL A 102 2.96 -10.79 5.31
C VAL A 102 1.85 -11.71 5.81
N GLY A 103 1.96 -13.00 5.48
CA GLY A 103 1.00 -14.03 5.83
C GLY A 103 0.84 -15.07 4.73
N ASN A 104 0.33 -16.26 5.10
CA ASN A 104 -0.05 -17.29 4.13
C ASN A 104 -1.17 -16.75 3.22
N GLY A 105 -0.92 -16.69 1.92
CA GLY A 105 -1.88 -16.19 0.93
C GLY A 105 -2.18 -14.69 0.99
N ALA A 106 -1.38 -13.88 1.70
CA ALA A 106 -1.58 -12.43 1.72
C ALA A 106 -1.40 -11.82 0.31
N LEU A 107 -2.35 -11.00 -0.15
CA LEU A 107 -2.43 -10.44 -1.51
C LEU A 107 -2.22 -11.47 -2.64
N ASN A 108 -2.62 -12.73 -2.43
CA ASN A 108 -2.35 -13.80 -3.40
C ASN A 108 -2.99 -13.57 -4.78
N ALA A 109 -4.09 -12.82 -4.85
CA ALA A 109 -4.82 -12.50 -6.07
C ALA A 109 -4.39 -11.18 -6.73
N ASN A 110 -3.53 -10.38 -6.09
CA ASN A 110 -3.09 -9.11 -6.65
C ASN A 110 -2.30 -9.37 -7.93
N THR A 111 -2.62 -8.67 -9.02
CA THR A 111 -1.96 -8.81 -10.32
C THR A 111 -1.17 -7.55 -10.67
N THR A 112 -1.85 -6.41 -10.73
CA THR A 112 -1.25 -5.13 -11.15
C THR A 112 -1.30 -4.04 -10.07
N GLY A 113 -2.07 -4.25 -8.99
CA GLY A 113 -2.21 -3.28 -7.91
C GLY A 113 -0.89 -3.01 -7.21
N GLY A 114 -0.68 -1.76 -6.80
CA GLY A 114 0.54 -1.29 -6.16
C GLY A 114 0.29 -0.59 -4.83
N ASN A 115 1.37 -0.47 -4.04
CA ASN A 115 1.37 0.19 -2.72
C ASN A 115 0.36 -0.40 -1.72
N ASN A 116 0.02 -1.69 -1.86
CA ASN A 116 -0.89 -2.36 -0.93
C ASN A 116 -0.12 -2.91 0.27
N ILE A 117 -0.75 -2.90 1.44
CA ILE A 117 -0.23 -3.49 2.68
C ILE A 117 -1.23 -4.56 3.14
N ALA A 118 -0.80 -5.82 3.20
CA ALA A 118 -1.60 -6.92 3.72
C ALA A 118 -0.87 -7.67 4.82
N LEU A 119 -1.47 -7.71 6.00
CA LEU A 119 -0.90 -8.33 7.20
C LEU A 119 -1.89 -9.36 7.76
N GLY A 120 -1.53 -10.64 7.73
CA GLY A 120 -2.36 -11.76 8.21
C GLY A 120 -2.58 -12.84 7.16
N VAL A 121 -3.11 -13.98 7.60
CA VAL A 121 -3.48 -15.09 6.70
C VAL A 121 -4.62 -14.63 5.79
N ALA A 122 -4.44 -14.81 4.48
CA ALA A 122 -5.37 -14.36 3.44
C ALA A 122 -5.72 -12.86 3.49
N ALA A 123 -4.91 -12.03 4.16
CA ALA A 123 -5.16 -10.60 4.17
C ALA A 123 -5.05 -10.02 2.75
N GLY A 124 -6.03 -9.20 2.35
CA GLY A 124 -6.09 -8.64 1.01
C GLY A 124 -6.34 -9.67 -0.11
N SER A 125 -6.83 -10.88 0.19
CA SER A 125 -7.07 -11.91 -0.83
C SER A 125 -8.08 -11.52 -1.91
N SER A 126 -8.92 -10.50 -1.64
CA SER A 126 -9.89 -9.96 -2.60
C SER A 126 -9.35 -8.79 -3.43
N VAL A 127 -8.11 -8.35 -3.18
CA VAL A 127 -7.47 -7.25 -3.91
C VAL A 127 -6.80 -7.81 -5.16
N THR A 128 -7.21 -7.35 -6.35
CA THR A 128 -6.73 -7.83 -7.65
C THR A 128 -5.96 -6.76 -8.43
N THR A 129 -6.45 -5.52 -8.44
CA THR A 129 -5.91 -4.42 -9.25
C THR A 129 -5.87 -3.08 -8.52
N ALA A 130 -6.53 -2.96 -7.38
CA ALA A 130 -6.59 -1.76 -6.57
C ALA A 130 -5.23 -1.36 -6.00
N ASN A 131 -5.09 -0.06 -5.73
CA ASN A 131 -3.87 0.53 -5.17
C ASN A 131 -4.14 1.11 -3.79
N ASN A 132 -3.10 1.24 -2.97
CA ASN A 132 -3.16 1.89 -1.66
C ASN A 132 -4.19 1.23 -0.71
N VAL A 133 -4.37 -0.10 -0.80
CA VAL A 133 -5.22 -0.87 0.09
C VAL A 133 -4.43 -1.31 1.31
N ILE A 134 -4.92 -0.97 2.50
CA ILE A 134 -4.43 -1.52 3.78
C ILE A 134 -5.41 -2.61 4.23
N ALA A 135 -4.96 -3.84 4.35
CA ALA A 135 -5.73 -4.98 4.81
C ALA A 135 -5.03 -5.67 6.00
N ILE A 136 -5.61 -5.60 7.19
CA ILE A 136 -5.05 -6.21 8.40
C ILE A 136 -6.04 -7.26 8.90
N GLY A 137 -5.67 -8.54 8.77
CA GLY A 137 -6.54 -9.68 9.09
C GLY A 137 -7.78 -9.83 8.21
N SER A 138 -8.05 -8.88 7.32
CA SER A 138 -9.24 -8.84 6.47
C SER A 138 -8.92 -9.23 5.03
N ALA A 139 -9.85 -9.89 4.34
CA ALA A 139 -9.76 -10.15 2.90
C ALA A 139 -9.72 -8.86 2.06
N GLY A 140 -10.19 -7.73 2.62
CA GLY A 140 -10.31 -6.46 1.93
C GLY A 140 -11.31 -6.50 0.75
N ALA A 141 -11.22 -5.51 -0.12
CA ALA A 141 -11.93 -5.47 -1.40
C ALA A 141 -11.07 -4.78 -2.47
N ASP A 142 -11.35 -5.04 -3.75
CA ASP A 142 -10.65 -4.42 -4.88
C ASP A 142 -11.09 -2.97 -5.11
N VAL A 143 -10.85 -2.12 -4.10
CA VAL A 143 -11.19 -0.69 -4.11
C VAL A 143 -9.97 0.08 -3.66
N SER A 144 -9.46 0.97 -4.50
CA SER A 144 -8.29 1.78 -4.16
C SER A 144 -8.54 2.71 -2.97
N ASP A 145 -7.46 3.13 -2.30
CA ASP A 145 -7.49 4.12 -1.22
C ASP A 145 -8.41 3.72 -0.06
N SER A 146 -8.32 2.45 0.35
CA SER A 146 -9.19 1.86 1.35
C SER A 146 -8.41 1.14 2.46
N CYS A 147 -9.00 1.12 3.65
CA CYS A 147 -8.42 0.46 4.83
C CYS A 147 -9.44 -0.49 5.45
N TYR A 148 -9.07 -1.76 5.53
CA TYR A 148 -9.86 -2.83 6.12
C TYR A 148 -9.07 -3.45 7.27
N ILE A 149 -9.59 -3.30 8.47
CA ILE A 149 -9.04 -3.95 9.66
C ILE A 149 -10.10 -4.92 10.15
N ASP A 150 -9.73 -6.18 10.28
CA ASP A 150 -10.63 -7.18 10.83
C ASP A 150 -10.90 -6.92 12.32
N ASN A 151 -12.04 -7.40 12.82
CA ASN A 151 -12.49 -7.29 14.21
C ASN A 151 -12.74 -5.87 14.75
N ILE A 152 -12.70 -4.80 13.93
CA ILE A 152 -13.15 -3.46 14.35
C ILE A 152 -14.54 -3.09 13.80
N HIS A 153 -15.08 -3.89 12.88
CA HIS A 153 -16.42 -3.74 12.35
C HIS A 153 -17.32 -4.87 12.87
N GLY A 154 -18.53 -4.54 13.33
CA GLY A 154 -19.49 -5.52 13.85
C GLY A 154 -19.13 -6.11 15.23
N ALA A 155 -17.99 -5.73 15.82
CA ALA A 155 -17.59 -6.15 17.15
C ALA A 155 -18.35 -5.38 18.23
N THR A 156 -18.89 -6.08 19.24
CA THR A 156 -19.55 -5.46 20.39
C THR A 156 -18.50 -4.89 21.36
N ILE A 157 -18.75 -3.69 21.87
CA ILE A 157 -17.92 -3.01 22.88
C ILE A 157 -18.74 -2.71 24.14
N ASP A 158 -18.06 -2.46 25.26
CA ASP A 158 -18.71 -1.93 26.46
C ASP A 158 -18.98 -0.42 26.30
N PRO A 159 -20.26 0.01 26.25
CA PRO A 159 -20.58 1.42 26.07
C PRO A 159 -20.14 2.30 27.25
N ALA A 160 -19.91 1.74 28.45
CA ALA A 160 -19.46 2.51 29.60
C ALA A 160 -18.01 3.02 29.46
N THR A 161 -17.21 2.38 28.62
CA THR A 161 -15.79 2.70 28.40
C THR A 161 -15.49 3.14 26.97
N ALA A 162 -16.49 3.11 26.09
CA ALA A 162 -16.35 3.48 24.69
C ALA A 162 -15.94 4.94 24.50
N LEU A 163 -14.91 5.17 23.67
CA LEU A 163 -14.52 6.50 23.20
C LEU A 163 -14.73 6.59 21.70
N ALA A 164 -15.35 7.69 21.26
CA ALA A 164 -15.41 8.01 19.84
C ALA A 164 -13.99 8.33 19.33
N VAL A 165 -13.55 7.56 18.34
CA VAL A 165 -12.29 7.81 17.63
C VAL A 165 -12.60 8.63 16.38
N GLY A 166 -11.90 9.75 16.22
CA GLY A 166 -11.95 10.58 15.02
C GLY A 166 -10.61 10.56 14.29
N VAL A 167 -10.62 11.14 13.08
CA VAL A 167 -9.42 11.39 12.28
C VAL A 167 -9.25 12.91 12.17
N ASP A 168 -8.07 13.43 12.52
CA ASP A 168 -7.78 14.86 12.37
C ASP A 168 -7.34 15.23 10.93
N ALA A 169 -7.13 16.52 10.67
CA ALA A 169 -6.73 17.01 9.34
C ALA A 169 -5.37 16.50 8.84
N SER A 170 -4.54 15.93 9.73
CA SER A 170 -3.26 15.30 9.38
C SER A 170 -3.40 13.79 9.12
N GLY A 171 -4.61 13.23 9.24
CA GLY A 171 -4.87 11.81 9.09
C GLY A 171 -4.61 10.99 10.35
N LYS A 172 -4.39 11.63 11.51
CA LYS A 172 -4.10 10.92 12.76
C LYS A 172 -5.40 10.46 13.43
N LEU A 173 -5.47 9.18 13.77
CA LEU A 173 -6.52 8.63 14.65
C LEU A 173 -6.33 9.12 16.08
N GLY A 174 -7.41 9.56 16.71
CA GLY A 174 -7.37 10.00 18.10
C GLY A 174 -8.73 10.18 18.73
N THR A 175 -8.74 10.61 19.98
CA THR A 175 -9.94 10.93 20.75
C THR A 175 -9.92 12.40 21.13
N THR A 176 -11.08 13.06 21.11
CA THR A 176 -11.18 14.46 21.53
C THR A 176 -11.37 14.56 23.04
N ALA A 177 -10.48 15.28 23.72
CA ALA A 177 -10.65 15.58 25.14
C ALA A 177 -11.59 16.78 25.32
N SER A 178 -12.77 16.54 25.92
CA SER A 178 -13.76 17.60 26.20
C SER A 178 -13.77 18.03 27.68
N SER A 179 -12.60 18.08 28.32
CA SER A 179 -12.49 18.50 29.73
C SER A 179 -12.48 20.03 29.86
N ARG A 180 -13.05 20.55 30.95
CA ARG A 180 -12.97 21.98 31.33
C ARG A 180 -11.54 22.51 31.32
N ARG A 181 -10.56 21.67 31.64
CA ARG A 181 -9.13 22.04 31.67
C ARG A 181 -8.55 22.45 30.31
N PHE A 182 -9.22 22.08 29.22
CA PHE A 182 -8.82 22.40 27.84
C PHE A 182 -9.74 23.45 27.20
N LYS A 183 -10.57 24.13 28.01
CA LYS A 183 -11.56 25.10 27.55
C LYS A 183 -11.35 26.45 28.28
N HIS A 184 -11.61 27.54 27.58
CA HIS A 184 -11.56 28.92 28.08
C HIS A 184 -12.91 29.60 27.76
N ASP A 185 -13.21 30.71 28.43
CA ASP A 185 -14.44 31.52 28.23
C ASP A 185 -15.76 30.72 28.24
N ILE A 186 -15.84 29.74 29.15
CA ILE A 186 -17.01 28.88 29.30
C ILE A 186 -18.13 29.65 29.99
N LYS A 187 -19.09 30.15 29.21
CA LYS A 187 -20.28 30.86 29.68
C LYS A 187 -21.58 30.17 29.19
N PRO A 188 -22.71 30.35 29.89
CA PRO A 188 -24.01 29.95 29.38
C PRO A 188 -24.28 30.57 28.00
N MET A 189 -25.04 29.88 27.15
CA MET A 189 -25.37 30.35 25.80
C MET A 189 -26.55 31.36 25.80
N ASP A 190 -27.14 31.66 26.96
CA ASP A 190 -28.27 32.60 27.12
C ASP A 190 -29.32 32.44 26.00
N LYS A 191 -29.75 33.54 25.36
CA LYS A 191 -30.74 33.54 24.28
C LYS A 191 -30.33 32.72 23.05
N SER A 192 -29.05 32.45 22.83
CA SER A 192 -28.59 31.60 21.72
C SER A 192 -28.98 30.13 21.90
N SER A 193 -29.34 29.71 23.12
CA SER A 193 -29.89 28.37 23.38
C SER A 193 -31.34 28.22 22.89
N GLU A 194 -32.10 29.32 22.82
CA GLU A 194 -33.50 29.31 22.36
C GLU A 194 -33.58 28.93 20.89
N ALA A 195 -32.62 29.40 20.08
CA ALA A 195 -32.49 29.00 18.68
C ALA A 195 -32.29 27.48 18.55
N LEU A 196 -31.46 26.85 19.40
CA LEU A 196 -31.28 25.40 19.40
C LEU A 196 -32.56 24.64 19.80
N LEU A 197 -33.36 25.19 20.73
CA LEU A 197 -34.63 24.61 21.16
C LEU A 197 -35.76 24.81 20.14
N ALA A 198 -35.64 25.81 19.27
CA ALA A 198 -36.60 26.10 18.21
C ALA A 198 -36.36 25.26 16.94
N LEU A 199 -35.22 24.55 16.84
CA LEU A 199 -34.95 23.61 15.75
C LEU A 199 -35.97 22.46 15.78
N LYS A 200 -36.43 22.03 14.59
CA LYS A 200 -37.44 21.00 14.41
C LYS A 200 -36.82 19.74 13.78
N PRO A 201 -36.45 18.72 14.57
CA PRO A 201 -35.94 17.48 14.02
C PRO A 201 -37.00 16.78 13.16
N VAL A 202 -36.59 16.27 12.01
CA VAL A 202 -37.44 15.53 11.09
C VAL A 202 -36.89 14.13 10.86
N THR A 203 -37.78 13.23 10.43
CA THR A 203 -37.41 11.94 9.83
C THR A 203 -37.60 12.06 8.33
N PHE A 204 -36.60 11.65 7.55
CA PHE A 204 -36.64 11.73 6.09
C PHE A 204 -35.97 10.51 5.44
N HIS A 205 -36.27 10.30 4.17
CA HIS A 205 -35.56 9.36 3.31
C HIS A 205 -34.77 10.17 2.28
N LYS A 206 -33.51 9.79 2.04
CA LYS A 206 -32.79 10.35 0.89
C LYS A 206 -33.36 9.75 -0.38
N ASN A 207 -33.36 10.50 -1.47
CA ASN A 207 -33.69 10.00 -2.80
C ASN A 207 -32.55 9.11 -3.31
N ASP A 208 -32.34 7.97 -2.66
CA ASP A 208 -31.42 6.92 -3.02
C ASP A 208 -32.13 5.56 -2.99
N ALA A 209 -31.50 4.54 -3.59
CA ALA A 209 -32.13 3.23 -3.73
C ALA A 209 -32.33 2.45 -2.41
N LYS A 210 -31.85 2.98 -1.27
CA LYS A 210 -31.79 2.23 0.00
C LYS A 210 -32.98 2.52 0.92
N GLU A 211 -33.82 3.54 0.65
CA GLU A 211 -35.07 3.87 1.38
C GLU A 211 -34.93 3.74 2.91
N THR A 212 -33.75 4.07 3.44
CA THR A 212 -33.46 3.89 4.87
C THR A 212 -33.87 5.17 5.60
N PRO A 213 -34.71 5.10 6.64
CA PRO A 213 -35.13 6.28 7.40
C PRO A 213 -33.92 6.92 8.10
N GLN A 214 -33.76 8.22 7.92
CA GLN A 214 -32.72 9.05 8.53
C GLN A 214 -33.35 10.13 9.40
N PHE A 215 -32.60 10.60 10.39
CA PHE A 215 -33.01 11.66 11.32
C PHE A 215 -32.10 12.85 11.14
N GLY A 216 -32.65 14.05 11.13
CA GLY A 216 -31.84 15.26 10.97
C GLY A 216 -32.67 16.53 11.01
N LEU A 217 -32.11 17.58 10.42
CA LEU A 217 -32.73 18.90 10.27
C LEU A 217 -32.75 19.25 8.78
N ILE A 218 -33.73 20.05 8.36
CA ILE A 218 -33.80 20.64 7.02
C ILE A 218 -33.07 21.98 7.05
N ALA A 219 -32.11 22.20 6.15
CA ALA A 219 -31.22 23.36 6.19
C ALA A 219 -32.02 24.67 6.09
N GLU A 220 -33.01 24.73 5.22
CA GLU A 220 -33.89 25.88 5.03
C GLU A 220 -34.70 26.20 6.30
N GLU A 221 -35.18 25.19 7.03
CA GLU A 221 -35.88 25.38 8.31
C GLU A 221 -34.92 25.81 9.44
N VAL A 222 -33.67 25.35 9.40
CA VAL A 222 -32.62 25.81 10.32
C VAL A 222 -32.29 27.27 10.07
N GLU A 223 -32.24 27.68 8.80
CA GLU A 223 -31.97 29.07 8.39
C GLU A 223 -33.00 30.04 8.96
N GLU A 224 -34.30 29.68 8.91
CA GLU A 224 -35.39 30.49 9.49
C GLU A 224 -35.23 30.70 11.01
N VAL A 225 -34.66 29.73 11.71
CA VAL A 225 -34.46 29.77 13.16
C VAL A 225 -33.17 30.49 13.52
N ASN A 226 -32.08 30.21 12.81
CA ASN A 226 -30.79 30.84 13.01
C ASN A 226 -29.89 30.72 11.76
N HIS A 227 -29.71 31.84 11.07
CA HIS A 227 -28.87 31.96 9.88
C HIS A 227 -27.39 31.57 10.11
N ASP A 228 -26.85 31.61 11.33
CA ASP A 228 -25.45 31.27 11.62
C ASP A 228 -25.19 29.75 11.65
N LEU A 229 -26.25 28.93 11.64
CA LEU A 229 -26.17 27.47 11.73
C LEU A 229 -26.19 26.75 10.38
N VAL A 230 -26.31 27.49 9.28
CA VAL A 230 -26.34 26.96 7.91
C VAL A 230 -25.12 27.42 7.12
N VAL A 231 -24.57 26.50 6.32
CA VAL A 231 -23.46 26.78 5.41
C VAL A 231 -24.03 26.93 4.01
N ARG A 232 -23.84 28.09 3.40
CA ARG A 232 -24.33 28.36 2.04
C ARG A 232 -23.37 27.88 0.97
N ASP A 233 -23.92 27.47 -0.15
CA ASP A 233 -23.17 27.18 -1.36
C ASP A 233 -22.66 28.46 -2.05
N LYS A 234 -21.99 28.31 -3.20
CA LYS A 234 -21.44 29.44 -3.96
C LYS A 234 -22.51 30.36 -4.59
N LYS A 235 -23.76 29.94 -4.63
CA LYS A 235 -24.91 30.69 -5.14
C LYS A 235 -25.73 31.34 -4.02
N GLY A 236 -25.43 31.03 -2.76
CA GLY A 236 -26.09 31.58 -1.57
C GLY A 236 -27.25 30.72 -1.06
N GLU A 237 -27.46 29.53 -1.62
CA GLU A 237 -28.46 28.56 -1.17
C GLU A 237 -27.91 27.76 0.01
N CYS A 238 -28.77 27.38 0.96
CA CYS A 238 -28.40 26.56 2.13
C CYS A 238 -28.35 25.06 1.81
#